data_AF-A0AAD7BB92-F1
#
_entry.id   AF-A0AAD7BB92-F1
#
_cell.length_a   1.000
_cell.length_b   1.000
_cell.length_c   1.000
_cell.angle_alpha   90.00
_cell.angle_beta   90.00
_cell.angle_gamma   90.00
#
_symmetry.space_group_name_H-M   'P 1'
#
loop_
_entity.id
_entity.type
_entity.pdbx_description
1 polymer ?
#
loop_
_entity_poly.entity_id
_entity_poly.type
_entity_poly.pdbx_seq_one_letter_code
_entity_poly.pdbx_strand_id
1 'polypeptide(L)'
;MQRSLPFLLLSCLGVVSAVLQNITVDDTSPDVLYGGKTFQCNADNACQGVDASLEQLYNESTTFTEGSITFSFSGVAYYATIDVLFGEASVIIDGGPGTSYSSLDAAGNFTIRHNISEEGLPSGTHSLLMLPSPQSNTVLGFDSLTYTVSLPDPPKTKSHAGAIAGGVVGGLAVLFGLLFAALYSHRRKLILRRNQRKSAVLQSMNIGRRNFGQNVDVKDPVPAI
;
A
#
# COMPACT_ATOMS: atom_id res chain seq x y z
N MET A 1 -5.53 12.66 47.85
CA MET A 1 -4.44 13.15 46.99
C MET A 1 -4.55 12.43 45.65
N GLN A 2 -5.03 13.14 44.62
CA GLN A 2 -5.37 12.61 43.30
C GLN A 2 -4.25 13.04 42.34
N ARG A 3 -3.47 12.09 41.82
CA ARG A 3 -2.45 12.37 40.80
C ARG A 3 -2.99 11.93 39.44
N SER A 4 -3.31 12.91 38.61
CA SER A 4 -3.66 12.74 37.20
C SER A 4 -2.41 12.35 36.41
N LEU A 5 -2.45 11.19 35.75
CA LEU A 5 -1.45 10.79 34.76
C LEU A 5 -1.70 11.53 33.44
N PRO A 6 -0.65 11.99 32.74
CA PRO A 6 -0.79 12.70 31.48
C PRO A 6 -1.17 11.76 30.34
N PHE A 7 -2.08 12.27 29.50
CA PHE A 7 -2.48 11.70 28.22
C PHE A 7 -1.25 11.37 27.36
N LEU A 8 -1.08 10.09 27.04
CA LEU A 8 -0.16 9.61 26.01
C LEU A 8 -0.68 10.09 24.64
N LEU A 9 -0.04 11.12 24.10
CA LEU A 9 -0.10 11.48 22.69
C LEU A 9 0.57 10.34 21.91
N LEU A 10 -0.22 9.35 21.51
CA LEU A 10 0.15 8.32 20.55
C LEU A 10 0.25 9.01 19.18
N SER A 11 1.38 9.66 18.92
CA SER A 11 1.70 10.19 17.61
C SER A 11 1.76 9.03 16.62
N CYS A 12 0.82 9.00 15.69
CA CYS A 12 0.85 8.16 14.50
C CYS A 12 2.15 8.44 13.73
N LEU A 13 3.24 7.74 14.06
CA LEU A 13 4.32 7.51 13.11
C LEU A 13 3.70 6.67 11.99
N GLY A 14 3.22 7.35 10.94
CA GLY A 14 2.95 6.69 9.68
C GLY A 14 4.27 6.13 9.19
N VAL A 15 4.52 4.85 9.49
CA VAL A 15 5.60 4.09 8.88
C VAL A 15 5.29 4.11 7.40
N VAL A 16 6.06 4.91 6.67
CA VAL A 16 5.98 4.92 5.22
C VAL A 16 6.76 3.69 4.79
N SER A 17 6.04 2.59 4.57
CA SER A 17 6.64 1.37 4.05
C SER A 17 7.01 1.63 2.60
N ALA A 18 8.31 1.68 2.32
CA ALA A 18 8.80 1.72 0.95
C ALA A 18 8.27 0.50 0.19
N VAL A 19 7.86 0.72 -1.07
CA VAL A 19 7.46 -0.39 -1.94
C VAL A 19 8.73 -1.05 -2.45
N LEU A 20 8.93 -2.30 -2.05
CA LEU A 20 10.02 -3.13 -2.54
C LEU A 20 9.56 -3.88 -3.80
N GLN A 21 10.38 -3.88 -4.84
CA GLN A 21 10.15 -4.64 -6.06
C GLN A 21 11.36 -5.50 -6.35
N ASN A 22 11.14 -6.78 -6.64
CA ASN A 22 12.18 -7.71 -7.05
C ASN A 22 12.29 -7.70 -8.58
N ILE A 23 13.51 -7.62 -9.09
CA ILE A 23 13.84 -7.68 -10.51
C ILE A 23 14.80 -8.83 -10.70
N THR A 24 14.43 -9.79 -11.54
CA THR A 24 15.28 -10.94 -11.91
C THR A 24 15.92 -10.69 -13.25
N VAL A 25 17.23 -10.87 -13.30
CA VAL A 25 18.08 -10.77 -14.49
C VAL A 25 18.67 -12.15 -14.76
N ASP A 26 18.42 -12.61 -15.96
CA ASP A 26 18.93 -13.85 -16.51
C ASP A 26 20.38 -13.68 -16.97
N ASP A 27 21.18 -14.75 -16.97
CA ASP A 27 22.58 -14.72 -17.42
C ASP A 27 22.74 -14.35 -18.90
N THR A 28 21.71 -14.57 -19.72
CA THR A 28 21.68 -14.13 -21.13
C THR A 28 21.44 -12.62 -21.30
N SER A 29 21.18 -11.88 -20.21
CA SER A 29 20.90 -10.45 -20.26
C SER A 29 22.13 -9.64 -20.68
N PRO A 30 21.98 -8.61 -21.54
CA PRO A 30 23.08 -7.71 -21.89
C PRO A 30 23.59 -6.86 -20.71
N ASP A 31 22.86 -6.83 -19.60
CA ASP A 31 23.29 -6.14 -18.37
C ASP A 31 24.37 -6.92 -17.60
N VAL A 32 24.54 -8.20 -17.92
CA VAL A 32 25.59 -9.06 -17.33
C VAL A 32 26.83 -8.99 -18.22
N LEU A 33 27.90 -8.42 -17.68
CA LEU A 33 29.15 -8.25 -18.40
C LEU A 33 30.11 -9.39 -18.10
N TYR A 34 30.45 -10.14 -19.14
CA TYR A 34 31.45 -11.18 -19.07
C TYR A 34 32.80 -10.66 -19.57
N GLY A 35 33.78 -10.66 -18.69
CA GLY A 35 35.19 -10.47 -19.04
C GLY A 35 35.87 -11.82 -19.17
N GLY A 36 36.73 -12.00 -20.17
CA GLY A 36 37.50 -13.24 -20.38
C GLY A 36 36.90 -14.16 -21.44
N LYS A 37 37.24 -15.45 -21.37
CA LYS A 37 36.73 -16.47 -22.30
C LYS A 37 35.50 -17.13 -21.69
N THR A 38 34.35 -16.90 -22.30
CA THR A 38 33.10 -17.56 -21.93
C THR A 38 32.87 -18.81 -22.77
N PHE A 39 32.23 -19.80 -22.16
CA PHE A 39 31.66 -20.95 -22.84
C PHE A 39 30.15 -20.95 -22.56
N GLN A 40 29.37 -20.87 -23.62
CA GLN A 40 27.92 -21.00 -23.54
C GLN A 40 27.57 -22.45 -23.87
N CYS A 41 26.90 -23.13 -22.94
CA CYS A 41 26.39 -24.47 -23.17
C CYS A 41 24.99 -24.34 -23.81
N ASN A 42 24.82 -24.89 -25.02
CA ASN A 42 23.49 -24.96 -25.63
C ASN A 42 22.65 -26.06 -24.97
N ALA A 43 21.32 -25.91 -25.01
CA ALA A 43 20.35 -26.89 -24.52
C ALA A 43 20.50 -28.30 -25.13
N ASP A 44 21.20 -28.43 -26.26
CA ASP A 44 21.58 -29.71 -26.87
C ASP A 44 22.82 -30.36 -26.21
N ASN A 45 23.20 -29.91 -25.00
CA ASN A 45 24.27 -30.45 -24.16
C ASN A 45 25.69 -30.35 -24.73
N ALA A 46 25.89 -29.67 -25.86
CA ALA A 46 27.22 -29.45 -26.43
C ALA A 46 27.85 -28.18 -25.83
N CYS A 47 28.49 -28.29 -24.67
CA CYS A 47 29.45 -27.27 -24.24
C CYS A 47 30.69 -27.40 -25.15
N GLN A 48 30.82 -26.58 -26.21
CA GLN A 48 31.98 -26.65 -27.09
C GLN A 48 33.26 -26.35 -26.30
N GLY A 49 34.09 -27.38 -26.06
CA GLY A 49 35.40 -27.26 -25.43
C GLY A 49 35.48 -27.72 -23.96
N VAL A 50 34.43 -28.34 -23.42
CA VAL A 50 34.43 -28.90 -22.05
C VAL A 50 34.21 -30.43 -22.12
N ASP A 51 34.84 -31.18 -21.22
CA ASP A 51 34.77 -32.64 -21.16
C ASP A 51 33.31 -33.12 -20.97
N ALA A 52 32.87 -34.11 -21.76
CA ALA A 52 31.47 -34.51 -21.92
C ALA A 52 30.76 -35.00 -20.64
N SER A 53 31.49 -35.18 -19.53
CA SER A 53 30.94 -35.56 -18.23
C SER A 53 30.23 -34.43 -17.48
N LEU A 54 30.37 -33.19 -17.94
CA LEU A 54 29.77 -32.00 -17.32
C LEU A 54 28.45 -31.56 -17.98
N GLU A 55 28.07 -32.22 -19.07
CA GLU A 55 26.96 -31.86 -19.97
C GLU A 55 25.55 -31.96 -19.35
N GLN A 56 25.38 -32.66 -18.22
CA GLN A 56 24.06 -32.87 -17.60
C GLN A 56 23.63 -31.80 -16.58
N LEU A 57 24.50 -30.84 -16.25
CA LEU A 57 24.23 -29.84 -15.21
C LEU A 57 23.79 -28.47 -15.77
N TYR A 58 23.86 -28.29 -17.09
CA TYR A 58 23.78 -26.98 -17.72
C TYR A 58 22.51 -26.80 -18.54
N ASN A 59 21.45 -26.37 -17.87
CA ASN A 59 20.31 -25.80 -18.56
C ASN A 59 20.58 -24.29 -18.74
N GLU A 60 21.31 -23.95 -19.80
CA GLU A 60 21.48 -22.58 -20.32
C GLU A 60 22.43 -21.63 -19.56
N SER A 61 23.02 -22.05 -18.43
CA SER A 61 23.96 -21.20 -17.67
C SER A 61 25.31 -20.96 -18.37
N THR A 62 25.79 -19.73 -18.33
CA THR A 62 27.07 -19.30 -18.89
C THR A 62 28.23 -19.67 -17.97
N THR A 63 29.25 -20.34 -18.51
CA THR A 63 30.43 -20.78 -17.75
C THR A 63 31.71 -20.11 -18.20
N PHE A 64 32.68 -20.02 -17.29
CA PHE A 64 33.97 -19.45 -17.61
C PHE A 64 35.07 -20.03 -16.70
N THR A 65 36.25 -20.18 -17.29
CA THR A 65 37.45 -20.68 -16.62
C THR A 65 38.47 -19.59 -16.30
N GLU A 66 38.39 -18.49 -17.02
CA GLU A 66 39.27 -17.33 -16.89
C GLU A 66 38.44 -16.07 -17.13
N GLY A 67 38.55 -15.09 -16.23
CA GLY A 67 37.90 -13.80 -16.41
C GLY A 67 37.08 -13.32 -15.21
N SER A 68 35.92 -12.71 -15.48
CA SER A 68 35.06 -12.12 -14.46
C SER A 68 33.63 -11.99 -14.94
N ILE A 69 32.66 -12.16 -14.04
CA ILE A 69 31.28 -11.68 -14.26
C ILE A 69 31.11 -10.40 -13.48
N THR A 70 30.64 -9.35 -14.16
CA THR A 70 30.30 -8.08 -13.54
C THR A 70 28.84 -7.77 -13.80
N PHE A 71 28.11 -7.42 -12.75
CA PHE A 71 26.72 -6.99 -12.85
C PHE A 71 26.52 -5.72 -12.02
N SER A 72 25.85 -4.72 -12.59
CA SER A 72 25.53 -3.47 -11.90
C SER A 72 24.03 -3.36 -11.68
N PHE A 73 23.61 -3.10 -10.45
CA PHE A 73 22.19 -2.94 -10.11
C PHE A 73 21.95 -1.73 -9.22
N SER A 74 20.71 -1.24 -9.20
CA SER A 74 20.31 -0.17 -8.29
C SER A 74 19.30 -0.71 -7.30
N GLY A 75 19.70 -0.97 -6.06
CA GLY A 75 18.86 -1.71 -5.13
C GLY A 75 19.23 -1.54 -3.67
N VAL A 76 18.66 -2.41 -2.83
CA VAL A 76 18.94 -2.52 -1.38
C VAL A 76 19.25 -3.96 -0.96
N ALA A 77 19.12 -4.91 -1.88
CA ALA A 77 19.47 -6.31 -1.68
C ALA A 77 19.70 -7.00 -3.01
N TYR A 78 20.43 -8.11 -2.99
CA TYR A 78 20.49 -9.06 -4.11
C TYR A 78 20.48 -10.50 -3.60
N TYR A 79 20.05 -11.39 -4.49
CA TYR A 79 20.08 -12.84 -4.36
C TYR A 79 20.53 -13.41 -5.71
N ALA A 80 21.57 -14.23 -5.74
CA ALA A 80 22.03 -14.87 -6.96
C ALA A 80 22.34 -16.35 -6.73
N THR A 81 22.29 -17.10 -7.81
CA THR A 81 22.70 -18.50 -7.85
C THR A 81 23.96 -18.61 -8.68
N ILE A 82 25.02 -19.13 -8.09
CA ILE A 82 26.27 -19.42 -8.80
C ILE A 82 26.58 -20.90 -8.70
N ASP A 83 27.19 -21.45 -9.74
CA ASP A 83 27.63 -22.83 -9.79
C ASP A 83 29.18 -22.87 -9.82
N VAL A 84 29.84 -23.30 -8.75
CA VAL A 84 31.31 -23.48 -8.68
C VAL A 84 31.62 -24.95 -8.89
N LEU A 85 31.99 -25.33 -10.10
CA LEU A 85 32.20 -26.75 -10.43
C LEU A 85 33.60 -27.22 -10.08
N PHE A 86 34.60 -26.36 -10.21
CA PHE A 86 35.96 -26.72 -9.83
C PHE A 86 36.60 -25.54 -9.15
N GLY A 87 37.56 -25.80 -8.27
CA GLY A 87 38.35 -24.77 -7.64
C GLY A 87 37.55 -23.85 -6.72
N GLU A 88 37.89 -22.57 -6.77
CA GLU A 88 37.32 -21.55 -5.87
C GLU A 88 36.93 -20.31 -6.66
N ALA A 89 35.84 -19.66 -6.28
CA ALA A 89 35.43 -18.37 -6.82
C ALA A 89 35.29 -17.35 -5.69
N SER A 90 35.50 -16.07 -6.00
CA SER A 90 35.27 -14.97 -5.08
C SER A 90 34.16 -14.06 -5.60
N VAL A 91 33.23 -13.69 -4.72
CA VAL A 91 32.18 -12.70 -4.98
C VAL A 91 32.50 -11.44 -4.21
N ILE A 92 32.53 -10.31 -4.90
CA ILE A 92 32.91 -9.00 -4.36
C ILE A 92 31.76 -8.02 -4.64
N ILE A 93 31.27 -7.35 -3.60
CA ILE A 93 30.29 -6.26 -3.71
C ILE A 93 31.01 -4.92 -3.54
N ASP A 94 30.78 -3.97 -4.44
CA ASP A 94 31.26 -2.58 -4.34
C ASP A 94 32.77 -2.42 -4.06
N GLY A 95 33.58 -3.36 -4.54
CA GLY A 95 35.03 -3.37 -4.29
C GLY A 95 35.43 -3.68 -2.84
N GLY A 96 34.49 -4.14 -2.01
CA GLY A 96 34.71 -4.59 -0.65
C GLY A 96 35.49 -5.92 -0.58
N PRO A 97 35.60 -6.50 0.64
CA PRO A 97 36.20 -7.82 0.80
C PRO A 97 35.42 -8.89 0.04
N GLY A 98 36.13 -9.74 -0.70
CA GLY A 98 35.52 -10.87 -1.41
C GLY A 98 35.12 -12.00 -0.46
N THR A 99 34.01 -12.66 -0.75
CA THR A 99 33.61 -13.93 -0.12
C THR A 99 33.96 -15.07 -1.06
N SER A 100 34.70 -16.07 -0.58
CA SER A 100 35.10 -17.23 -1.38
C SER A 100 34.11 -18.38 -1.28
N TYR A 101 33.87 -19.04 -2.41
CA TYR A 101 33.03 -20.22 -2.59
C TYR A 101 33.87 -21.31 -3.24
N SER A 102 33.72 -22.54 -2.78
CA SER A 102 34.53 -23.68 -3.25
C SER A 102 33.61 -24.80 -3.72
N SER A 103 34.04 -25.51 -4.77
CA SER A 103 33.35 -26.69 -5.28
C SER A 103 33.32 -27.85 -4.28
N LEU A 104 34.08 -27.76 -3.18
CA LEU A 104 34.13 -28.75 -2.12
C LEU A 104 33.64 -28.14 -0.80
N ASP A 105 32.74 -28.83 -0.11
CA ASP A 105 32.39 -28.49 1.26
C ASP A 105 33.54 -28.85 2.24
N ALA A 106 33.36 -28.52 3.53
CA ALA A 106 34.34 -28.83 4.57
C ALA A 106 34.62 -30.34 4.75
N ALA A 107 33.74 -31.22 4.24
CA ALA A 107 33.90 -32.66 4.26
C ALA A 107 34.47 -33.22 2.93
N GLY A 108 34.77 -32.35 1.95
CA GLY A 108 35.26 -32.74 0.63
C GLY A 108 34.16 -33.26 -0.31
N ASN A 109 32.88 -33.06 0.02
CA ASN A 109 31.80 -33.38 -0.90
C ASN A 109 31.62 -32.27 -1.93
N PHE A 110 31.26 -32.67 -3.14
CA PHE A 110 31.05 -31.75 -4.23
C PHE A 110 29.79 -30.89 -4.00
N THR A 111 29.98 -29.58 -3.86
CA THR A 111 28.89 -28.59 -3.81
C THR A 111 29.01 -27.71 -5.04
N ILE A 112 28.09 -27.92 -5.98
CA ILE A 112 28.10 -27.17 -7.23
C ILE A 112 27.44 -25.83 -7.01
N ARG A 113 26.26 -25.82 -6.39
CA ARG A 113 25.39 -24.65 -6.35
C ARG A 113 25.49 -23.88 -5.05
N HIS A 114 25.77 -22.59 -5.14
CA HIS A 114 25.76 -21.65 -4.03
C HIS A 114 24.69 -20.59 -4.23
N ASN A 115 23.86 -20.42 -3.22
CA ASN A 115 22.94 -19.29 -3.12
C ASN A 115 23.64 -18.17 -2.36
N ILE A 116 23.85 -17.05 -3.02
CA ILE A 116 24.55 -15.90 -2.47
C ILE A 116 23.57 -14.74 -2.34
N SER A 117 23.64 -14.00 -1.25
CA SER A 117 22.71 -12.89 -1.03
C SER A 117 23.28 -11.89 -0.05
N GLU A 118 22.91 -10.64 -0.25
CA GLU A 118 23.18 -9.56 0.70
C GLU A 118 21.96 -8.65 0.80
N GLU A 119 21.61 -8.29 2.02
CA GLU A 119 20.44 -7.47 2.34
C GLU A 119 20.85 -6.24 3.14
N GLY A 120 19.99 -5.21 3.13
CA GLY A 120 20.24 -3.99 3.89
C GLY A 120 21.34 -3.12 3.29
N LEU A 121 21.63 -3.28 2.00
CA LEU A 121 22.51 -2.38 1.26
C LEU A 121 21.91 -0.97 1.25
N PRO A 122 22.73 0.08 1.37
CA PRO A 122 22.25 1.45 1.20
C PRO A 122 21.59 1.61 -0.16
N SER A 123 20.46 2.31 -0.24
CA SER A 123 19.82 2.55 -1.54
C SER A 123 20.77 3.28 -2.49
N GLY A 124 21.10 2.64 -3.61
CA GLY A 124 22.03 3.19 -4.59
C GLY A 124 22.39 2.18 -5.67
N THR A 125 23.38 2.55 -6.49
CA THR A 125 23.97 1.66 -7.48
C THR A 125 25.09 0.84 -6.84
N HIS A 126 25.04 -0.47 -7.05
CA HIS A 126 26.01 -1.44 -6.58
C HIS A 126 26.61 -2.20 -7.76
N SER A 127 27.82 -2.72 -7.55
CA SER A 127 28.51 -3.58 -8.51
C SER A 127 28.87 -4.91 -7.86
N LEU A 128 28.35 -5.99 -8.44
CA LEU A 128 28.70 -7.35 -8.10
C LEU A 128 29.77 -7.84 -9.07
N LEU A 129 30.90 -8.27 -8.55
CA LEU A 129 32.02 -8.83 -9.29
C LEU A 129 32.28 -10.27 -8.83
N MET A 130 32.20 -11.22 -9.74
CA MET A 130 32.52 -12.62 -9.49
C MET A 130 33.80 -12.99 -10.25
N LEU A 131 34.76 -13.55 -9.52
CA LEU A 131 36.09 -13.90 -10.03
C LEU A 131 36.38 -15.38 -9.78
N PRO A 132 36.75 -16.17 -10.79
CA PRO A 132 37.29 -17.51 -10.60
C PRO A 132 38.72 -17.38 -10.04
N SER A 133 39.11 -18.29 -9.16
CA SER A 133 40.46 -18.31 -8.58
C SER A 133 41.48 -18.62 -9.68
N PRO A 134 42.53 -17.79 -9.85
CA PRO A 134 43.50 -17.96 -10.92
C PRO A 134 44.42 -19.18 -10.71
N GLN A 135 44.41 -19.79 -9.53
CA GLN A 135 45.30 -20.90 -9.17
C GLN A 135 44.69 -22.27 -9.43
N SER A 136 43.40 -22.31 -9.77
CA SER A 136 42.67 -23.55 -10.01
C SER A 136 41.99 -23.45 -11.36
N ASN A 137 41.81 -24.59 -12.04
CA ASN A 137 41.01 -24.69 -13.26
C ASN A 137 39.52 -24.49 -12.91
N THR A 138 39.19 -23.35 -12.29
CA THR A 138 37.89 -23.08 -11.73
C THR A 138 36.91 -22.91 -12.86
N VAL A 139 35.83 -23.68 -12.87
CA VAL A 139 34.69 -23.43 -13.74
C VAL A 139 33.62 -22.78 -12.90
N LEU A 140 33.34 -21.52 -13.16
CA LEU A 140 32.26 -20.76 -12.54
C LEU A 140 31.11 -20.62 -13.52
N GLY A 141 29.92 -21.00 -13.09
CA GLY A 141 28.66 -20.82 -13.79
C GLY A 141 27.81 -19.74 -13.11
N PHE A 142 27.08 -18.98 -13.90
CA PHE A 142 26.09 -18.02 -13.43
C PHE A 142 24.77 -18.27 -14.18
N ASP A 143 23.68 -18.28 -13.43
CA ASP A 143 22.34 -18.62 -13.95
C ASP A 143 21.42 -17.39 -13.89
N SER A 144 21.19 -16.87 -12.69
CA SER A 144 20.34 -15.69 -12.53
C SER A 144 20.66 -14.92 -11.27
N LEU A 145 20.31 -13.64 -11.30
CA LEU A 145 20.38 -12.74 -10.16
C LEU A 145 19.07 -11.98 -10.01
N THR A 146 18.53 -11.99 -8.81
CA THR A 146 17.39 -11.16 -8.41
C THR A 146 17.86 -10.06 -7.48
N TYR A 147 17.52 -8.81 -7.76
CA TYR A 147 17.81 -7.68 -6.87
C TYR A 147 16.53 -6.96 -6.48
N THR A 148 16.56 -6.37 -5.28
CA THR A 148 15.40 -5.67 -4.72
C THR A 148 15.62 -4.18 -4.85
N VAL A 149 14.72 -3.50 -5.54
CA VAL A 149 14.71 -2.04 -5.67
C VAL A 149 13.74 -1.42 -4.66
N SER A 150 14.16 -0.32 -4.05
CA SER A 150 13.26 0.54 -3.28
C SER A 150 12.64 1.54 -4.24
N LEU A 151 11.37 1.35 -4.56
CA LEU A 151 10.66 2.31 -5.39
C LEU A 151 10.37 3.57 -4.58
N PRO A 152 10.49 4.76 -5.18
CA PRO A 152 10.00 5.96 -4.53
C PRO A 152 8.53 5.75 -4.17
N ASP A 153 8.14 6.22 -2.99
CA ASP A 153 6.75 6.13 -2.56
C ASP A 153 5.86 6.66 -3.68
N PRO A 154 4.80 5.92 -4.06
CA PRO A 154 3.86 6.44 -5.03
C PRO A 154 3.44 7.83 -4.56
N PRO A 155 3.41 8.83 -5.46
CA PRO A 155 3.11 10.20 -5.08
C PRO A 155 1.85 10.16 -4.24
N LYS A 156 1.94 10.63 -2.98
CA LYS A 156 0.83 10.58 -2.02
C LYS A 156 -0.34 11.33 -2.65
N THR A 157 -1.22 10.61 -3.32
CA THR A 157 -2.43 11.19 -3.88
C THR A 157 -3.23 11.64 -2.67
N LYS A 158 -3.53 12.93 -2.60
CA LYS A 158 -4.31 13.48 -1.50
C LYS A 158 -5.65 12.76 -1.54
N SER A 159 -5.87 11.83 -0.61
CA SER A 159 -7.13 11.10 -0.57
C SER A 159 -8.26 12.09 -0.33
N HIS A 160 -9.22 12.11 -1.24
CA HIS A 160 -10.45 12.90 -1.09
C HIS A 160 -11.43 12.25 -0.11
N ALA A 161 -11.08 11.12 0.52
CA ALA A 161 -11.93 10.44 1.48
C ALA A 161 -12.41 11.37 2.62
N GLY A 162 -11.55 12.28 3.10
CA GLY A 162 -11.93 13.26 4.13
C GLY A 162 -12.98 14.26 3.66
N ALA A 163 -12.89 14.74 2.41
CA ALA A 163 -13.87 15.66 1.83
C ALA A 163 -15.22 14.96 1.60
N ILE A 164 -15.19 13.72 1.13
CA ILE A 164 -16.39 12.89 0.93
C ILE A 164 -17.07 12.61 2.28
N ALA A 165 -16.32 12.17 3.29
CA ALA A 165 -16.85 11.91 4.63
C ALA A 165 -17.41 13.19 5.28
N GLY A 166 -16.70 14.31 5.16
CA GLY A 166 -17.16 15.61 5.66
C GLY A 166 -18.45 16.10 5.00
N GLY A 167 -18.57 15.91 3.69
CA GLY A 167 -19.78 16.25 2.93
C GLY A 167 -21.02 15.47 3.38
N VAL A 168 -20.87 14.16 3.64
CA VAL A 168 -21.99 13.31 4.10
C VAL A 168 -22.46 13.72 5.49
N VAL A 169 -21.54 13.93 6.44
CA VAL A 169 -21.90 14.33 7.81
C VAL A 169 -22.53 15.73 7.82
N GLY A 170 -21.97 16.67 7.06
CA GLY A 170 -22.53 18.02 6.91
C GLY A 170 -23.93 18.02 6.28
N GLY A 171 -24.13 17.24 5.21
CA GLY A 171 -25.43 17.09 4.56
C GLY A 171 -26.50 16.51 5.48
N LEU A 172 -26.15 15.48 6.24
CA LEU A 172 -27.06 14.90 7.24
C LEU A 172 -27.46 15.91 8.31
N ALA A 173 -26.51 16.70 8.84
CA ALA A 173 -26.79 17.71 9.84
C ALA A 173 -27.78 18.79 9.34
N VAL A 174 -27.60 19.27 8.10
CA VAL A 174 -28.52 20.24 7.48
C VAL A 174 -29.91 19.63 7.28
N LEU A 175 -29.98 18.38 6.81
CA LEU A 175 -31.25 17.69 6.57
C LEU A 175 -32.04 17.48 7.87
N PHE A 176 -31.38 17.06 8.95
CA PHE A 176 -32.01 16.96 10.27
C PHE A 176 -32.45 18.33 10.82
N GLY A 177 -31.65 19.38 10.61
CA GLY A 177 -32.01 20.74 11.00
C GLY A 177 -33.28 21.24 10.31
N LEU A 178 -33.39 21.04 8.99
CA LEU A 178 -34.58 21.40 8.21
C LEU A 178 -35.81 20.60 8.63
N LEU A 179 -35.66 19.29 8.86
CA LEU A 179 -36.73 18.42 9.34
C LEU A 179 -37.25 18.90 10.70
N PHE A 180 -36.34 19.23 11.62
CA PHE A 180 -36.68 19.73 12.95
C PHE A 180 -37.39 21.08 12.89
N ALA A 181 -36.91 22.01 12.06
CA ALA A 181 -37.55 23.32 11.85
C ALA A 181 -38.97 23.18 11.25
N ALA A 182 -39.15 22.27 10.28
CA ALA A 182 -40.45 21.98 9.69
C ALA A 182 -41.43 21.43 10.74
N LEU A 183 -41.02 20.43 11.53
CA LEU A 183 -41.83 19.85 12.61
C LEU A 183 -42.19 20.89 13.68
N TYR A 184 -41.23 21.75 14.05
CA TYR A 184 -41.44 22.82 15.01
C TYR A 184 -42.48 23.83 14.51
N SER A 185 -42.37 24.26 13.24
CA SER A 185 -43.33 25.19 12.63
C SER A 185 -44.74 24.58 12.53
N HIS A 186 -44.86 23.28 12.26
CA HIS A 186 -46.12 22.56 12.17
C HIS A 186 -46.82 22.49 13.54
N ARG A 187 -46.09 22.16 14.60
CA ARG A 187 -46.61 22.17 15.98
C ARG A 187 -47.12 23.55 16.37
N ARG A 188 -46.36 24.61 16.06
CA ARG A 188 -46.77 26.00 16.37
C ARG A 188 -48.04 26.40 15.63
N LYS A 189 -48.18 26.05 14.34
CA LYS A 189 -49.41 26.31 13.55
C LYS A 189 -50.63 25.60 14.14
N LEU A 190 -50.50 24.36 14.62
CA LEU A 190 -51.60 23.63 15.25
C LEU A 190 -52.07 24.29 16.56
N ILE A 191 -51.15 24.81 17.37
CA ILE A 191 -51.49 25.54 18.60
C ILE A 191 -52.26 26.83 18.28
N LEU A 192 -51.81 27.59 17.28
CA LEU A 192 -52.51 28.82 16.86
C LEU A 192 -53.92 28.54 16.33
N ARG A 193 -54.11 27.47 15.55
CA ARG A 193 -55.44 27.04 15.07
C ARG A 193 -56.37 26.64 16.22
N ARG A 194 -55.85 26.02 17.29
CA ARG A 194 -56.64 25.70 18.49
C ARG A 194 -57.09 26.96 19.23
N ASN A 195 -56.25 27.99 19.29
CA ASN A 195 -56.60 29.26 19.93
C ASN A 195 -57.64 30.06 19.13
N GLN A 196 -57.53 30.10 17.80
CA GLN A 196 -58.54 30.75 16.94
C GLN A 196 -59.91 30.10 17.06
N ARG A 197 -60.00 28.77 17.14
CA ARG A 197 -61.27 28.07 17.36
C ARG A 197 -61.91 28.43 18.71
N LYS A 198 -61.12 28.58 19.77
CA LYS A 198 -61.63 29.02 21.08
C LYS A 198 -62.16 30.46 21.03
N SER A 199 -61.46 31.37 20.35
CA SER A 199 -61.92 32.75 20.19
C SER A 199 -63.21 32.86 19.37
N ALA A 200 -63.36 32.07 18.32
CA ALA A 200 -64.59 32.03 17.51
C ALA A 200 -65.80 31.51 18.32
N VAL A 201 -65.61 30.47 19.14
CA VAL A 201 -66.67 29.93 20.02
C VAL A 201 -67.07 30.94 21.10
N LEU A 202 -66.11 31.67 21.68
CA LEU A 202 -66.41 32.71 22.66
C LEU A 202 -67.13 33.92 22.05
N GLN A 203 -66.79 34.31 20.81
CA GLN A 203 -67.51 35.37 20.10
C GLN A 203 -68.95 34.95 19.75
N SER A 204 -69.18 33.71 19.31
CA SER A 204 -70.54 33.23 19.03
C SER A 204 -71.41 33.15 20.29
N MET A 205 -70.82 32.82 21.45
CA MET A 205 -71.52 32.85 22.74
C MET A 205 -71.86 34.28 23.22
N ASN A 206 -71.03 35.28 22.92
CA ASN A 206 -71.29 36.66 23.32
C ASN A 206 -72.39 37.34 22.47
N ILE A 207 -72.53 36.95 21.19
CA ILE A 207 -73.56 37.48 20.28
C ILE A 207 -74.96 36.99 20.67
N GLY A 208 -75.11 35.75 21.17
CA GLY A 208 -76.41 35.22 21.61
C GLY A 208 -77.01 35.91 22.84
N ARG A 209 -76.20 36.57 23.67
CA ARG A 209 -76.66 37.18 24.94
C ARG A 209 -77.28 38.58 24.78
N ARG A 210 -77.01 39.28 23.67
CA ARG A 210 -77.54 40.64 23.44
C ARG A 210 -78.96 40.68 22.86
N ASN A 211 -79.44 39.60 22.24
CA ASN A 211 -80.76 39.57 21.61
C ASN A 211 -81.92 39.17 22.55
N PHE A 212 -81.65 38.85 23.82
CA PHE A 212 -82.69 38.36 24.75
C PHE A 212 -83.28 39.46 25.67
N GLY A 213 -82.89 40.72 25.50
CA GLY A 213 -83.22 41.81 26.43
C GLY A 213 -84.14 42.92 25.92
N GLN A 214 -84.71 42.82 24.71
CA GLN A 214 -85.28 44.00 24.02
C GLN A 214 -86.71 43.84 23.49
N ASN A 215 -87.59 43.11 24.18
CA ASN A 215 -89.03 43.10 23.86
C ASN A 215 -89.89 42.94 25.12
N VAL A 216 -89.98 44.01 25.92
CA VAL A 216 -91.11 44.23 26.83
C VAL A 216 -91.39 45.73 26.85
N ASP A 217 -92.38 46.19 26.09
CA ASP A 217 -93.07 47.46 26.36
C ASP A 217 -94.49 47.35 25.77
N VAL A 218 -95.49 47.07 26.62
CA VAL A 218 -96.50 48.04 27.14
C VAL A 218 -97.45 48.46 26.02
N LYS A 219 -98.61 47.80 25.86
CA LYS A 219 -99.89 47.96 26.59
C LYS A 219 -100.48 49.37 26.45
N ASP A 220 -101.68 49.44 25.87
CA ASP A 220 -102.85 50.27 26.22
C ASP A 220 -103.69 50.62 24.94
N PRO A 221 -104.91 51.17 25.05
CA PRO A 221 -106.09 50.55 25.67
C PRO A 221 -107.36 50.68 24.80
N VAL A 222 -108.43 50.01 25.24
CA VAL A 222 -109.83 50.13 24.75
C VAL A 222 -110.45 51.49 25.15
N PRO A 223 -111.29 52.10 24.31
CA PRO A 223 -112.66 52.46 24.73
C PRO A 223 -113.70 52.12 23.62
N ALA A 224 -114.86 51.52 23.92
CA ALA A 224 -116.13 52.13 24.37
C ALA A 224 -116.60 53.24 23.41
N ILE A 225 -117.78 53.23 22.75
CA ILE A 225 -119.12 52.66 23.00
C ILE A 225 -119.74 52.30 21.64
#